data_AF-A0A0E3BJY6-F1
#
_entry.id   AF-A0A0E3BJY6-F1
#
_cell.length_a   1.000
_cell.length_b   1.000
_cell.length_c   1.000
_cell.angle_alpha   90.00
_cell.angle_beta   90.00
_cell.angle_gamma   90.00
#
_symmetry.space_group_name_H-M   'P 1'
#
loop_
_entity.id
_entity.type
_entity.pdbx_description
1 polymer ?
#
loop_
_entity_poly.entity_id
_entity_poly.type
_entity_poly.pdbx_seq_one_letter_code
_entity_poly.pdbx_strand_id
1 'polypeptide(L)'
;MKKIALVLMTILLTACGEKSIEGTFVSNMTGGKYTFSANGTVVHANAKKTFPSQKYSVEGDAILIDGSRIGRLRLLPDGNISSDMGLLVKQ
;
A
#
# COMPACT_ATOMS: atom_id res chain seq x y z
N MET A 1 -32.11 -29.24 35.53
CA MET A 1 -30.75 -28.93 35.03
C MET A 1 -30.87 -27.94 33.87
N LYS A 2 -30.68 -26.64 34.11
CA LYS A 2 -30.72 -25.61 33.06
C LYS A 2 -29.27 -25.33 32.62
N LYS A 3 -28.88 -25.86 31.46
CA LYS A 3 -27.58 -25.53 30.83
C LYS A 3 -27.80 -24.35 29.89
N ILE A 4 -27.57 -23.14 30.38
CA ILE A 4 -27.46 -21.96 29.51
C ILE A 4 -26.02 -21.96 29.00
N ALA A 5 -25.83 -22.43 27.77
CA ALA A 5 -24.57 -22.25 27.06
C ALA A 5 -24.50 -20.79 26.62
N LEU A 6 -23.75 -19.99 27.37
CA LEU A 6 -23.44 -18.61 26.99
C LEU A 6 -22.32 -18.66 25.95
N VAL A 7 -22.68 -18.40 24.69
CA VAL A 7 -21.75 -18.30 23.56
C VAL A 7 -20.90 -17.04 23.75
N LEU A 8 -19.63 -17.21 24.10
CA LEU A 8 -18.63 -16.15 24.06
C LEU A 8 -18.13 -15.99 22.62
N MET A 9 -18.89 -15.23 21.83
CA MET A 9 -18.47 -14.75 20.52
C MET A 9 -17.55 -13.55 20.74
N THR A 10 -16.25 -13.77 20.97
CA THR A 10 -15.25 -12.70 20.93
C THR A 10 -14.95 -12.34 19.48
N ILE A 11 -15.81 -11.50 18.90
CA ILE A 11 -15.53 -10.77 17.68
C ILE A 11 -14.75 -9.52 18.10
N LEU A 12 -13.45 -9.68 18.34
CA LEU A 12 -12.53 -8.54 18.35
C LEU A 12 -11.95 -8.41 16.93
N LEU A 13 -12.79 -7.90 16.02
CA LEU A 13 -12.35 -7.30 14.77
C LEU A 13 -11.60 -6.00 15.12
N THR A 14 -10.31 -6.10 15.44
CA THR A 14 -9.38 -4.98 15.26
C THR A 14 -8.51 -5.22 14.03
N ALA A 15 -9.14 -5.63 12.92
CA ALA A 15 -8.62 -5.26 11.62
C ALA A 15 -9.05 -3.79 11.40
N CYS A 16 -8.36 -2.87 12.07
CA CYS A 16 -8.26 -1.50 11.60
C CYS A 16 -7.53 -1.66 10.26
N GLY A 17 -8.32 -1.83 9.20
CA GLY A 17 -7.86 -2.43 7.95
C GLY A 17 -6.61 -1.71 7.49
N GLU A 18 -5.53 -2.48 7.28
CA GLU A 18 -4.42 -2.00 6.48
C GLU A 18 -5.04 -1.40 5.23
N LYS A 19 -4.89 -0.08 5.04
CA LYS A 19 -5.37 0.56 3.83
C LYS A 19 -4.62 -0.08 2.68
N SER A 20 -5.26 -1.04 2.01
CA SER A 20 -4.66 -1.72 0.89
C SER A 20 -4.60 -0.73 -0.27
N ILE A 21 -3.37 -0.39 -0.66
CA ILE A 21 -3.05 0.49 -1.79
C ILE A 21 -2.82 -0.32 -3.07
N GLU A 22 -3.35 -1.54 -3.13
CA GLU A 22 -3.20 -2.43 -4.27
C GLU A 22 -3.52 -1.74 -5.60
N GLY A 23 -2.66 -2.02 -6.58
CA GLY A 23 -2.81 -1.50 -7.94
C GLY A 23 -1.51 -0.97 -8.52
N THR A 24 -1.61 -0.51 -9.78
CA THR A 24 -0.51 0.12 -10.50
C THR A 24 -0.71 1.62 -10.54
N PHE A 25 0.34 2.35 -10.21
CA PHE A 25 0.39 3.80 -10.24
C PHE A 25 1.46 4.24 -11.22
N VAL A 26 1.16 5.26 -12.02
CA VAL A 26 2.09 5.80 -13.02
C VAL A 26 2.44 7.22 -12.66
N SER A 27 3.74 7.51 -12.57
CA SER A 27 4.24 8.87 -12.40
C SER A 27 3.86 9.72 -13.62
N ASN A 28 3.10 10.78 -13.39
CA ASN A 28 2.76 11.74 -14.44
C ASN A 28 3.98 12.55 -14.95
N MET A 29 5.09 12.56 -14.21
CA MET A 29 6.33 13.25 -14.59
C MET A 29 7.31 12.35 -15.35
N THR A 30 7.49 11.11 -14.90
CA THR A 30 8.55 10.23 -15.40
C THR A 30 8.05 9.05 -16.23
N GLY A 31 6.75 8.77 -16.19
CA GLY A 31 6.17 7.53 -16.72
C GLY A 31 6.57 6.26 -15.95
N GLY A 32 7.31 6.40 -14.84
CA GLY A 32 7.66 5.30 -13.96
C GLY A 32 6.41 4.64 -13.36
N LYS A 33 6.41 3.31 -13.28
CA LYS A 33 5.31 2.48 -12.79
C LYS A 33 5.63 1.89 -11.44
N TYR A 34 4.66 1.92 -10.53
CA TYR A 34 4.72 1.33 -9.20
C TYR A 34 3.54 0.38 -9.05
N THR A 35 3.80 -0.91 -8.87
CA THR A 35 2.76 -1.92 -8.69
C THR A 35 2.80 -2.45 -7.27
N PHE A 36 1.80 -2.09 -6.47
CA PHE A 36 1.61 -2.55 -5.09
C PHE A 36 0.72 -3.80 -5.08
N SER A 37 1.20 -4.85 -4.43
CA SER A 37 0.56 -6.17 -4.35
C SER A 37 -0.02 -6.44 -2.97
N ALA A 38 -1.09 -7.22 -2.90
CA ALA A 38 -1.76 -7.64 -1.66
C ALA A 38 -0.83 -8.32 -0.64
N ASN A 39 0.29 -8.88 -1.09
CA ASN A 39 1.28 -9.55 -0.23
C ASN A 39 2.32 -8.59 0.40
N GLY A 40 2.05 -7.28 0.37
CA GLY A 40 2.91 -6.25 0.96
C GLY A 40 4.21 -6.02 0.18
N THR A 41 4.24 -6.29 -1.13
CA THR A 41 5.38 -5.95 -1.99
C THR A 41 5.04 -4.93 -3.06
N VAL A 42 6.04 -4.15 -3.43
CA VAL A 42 5.97 -3.17 -4.51
C VAL A 42 7.06 -3.45 -5.53
N VAL A 43 6.71 -3.33 -6.81
CA VAL A 43 7.64 -3.37 -7.93
C VAL A 43 7.67 -2.01 -8.61
N HIS A 44 8.86 -1.43 -8.74
CA HIS A 44 9.09 -0.22 -9.50
C HIS A 44 9.67 -0.58 -10.89
N ALA A 45 9.16 0.04 -11.95
CA ALA A 45 9.68 -0.07 -13.30
C ALA A 45 9.73 1.28 -13.99
N ASN A 46 10.70 1.47 -14.89
CA ASN A 46 10.74 2.60 -15.81
C ASN A 46 10.96 2.10 -17.24
N ALA A 47 11.10 3.01 -18.20
CA ALA A 47 11.27 2.66 -19.62
C ALA A 47 12.50 1.76 -19.91
N LYS A 48 13.50 1.72 -19.02
CA LYS A 48 14.76 1.00 -19.23
C LYS A 48 14.81 -0.35 -18.52
N LYS A 49 14.17 -0.48 -17.36
CA LYS A 49 14.23 -1.70 -16.55
C LYS A 49 13.13 -1.79 -15.49
N THR A 50 12.91 -3.00 -15.03
CA THR A 50 12.17 -3.33 -13.80
C THR A 50 13.16 -3.58 -12.66
N PHE A 51 12.89 -2.99 -11.50
CA PHE A 51 13.69 -3.18 -10.30
C PHE A 51 13.17 -4.37 -9.48
N PRO A 52 14.02 -4.99 -8.63
CA PRO A 52 13.58 -6.07 -7.75
C PRO A 52 12.41 -5.64 -6.85
N SER A 53 11.54 -6.59 -6.50
CA SER A 53 10.42 -6.32 -5.58
C SER A 53 10.93 -5.94 -4.20
N GLN A 54 10.31 -4.93 -3.60
CA GLN A 54 10.62 -4.48 -2.24
C GLN A 54 9.41 -4.67 -1.33
N LYS A 55 9.64 -4.85 -0.04
CA LYS A 55 8.55 -4.83 0.95
C LYS A 55 8.09 -3.39 1.18
N TYR A 56 6.80 -3.21 1.44
CA TYR A 56 6.27 -1.91 1.86
C TYR A 56 5.31 -2.07 3.04
N SER A 57 5.14 -0.98 3.79
CA SER A 57 4.11 -0.83 4.82
C SER A 57 3.37 0.50 4.61
N VAL A 58 2.16 0.58 5.18
CA VAL A 58 1.35 1.80 5.16
C VAL A 58 1.08 2.19 6.62
N GLU A 59 1.51 3.38 7.00
CA GLU A 59 1.33 3.94 8.34
C GLU A 59 0.50 5.22 8.24
N GLY A 60 -0.81 5.09 8.50
CA GLY A 60 -1.76 6.17 8.27
C GLY A 60 -1.91 6.46 6.78
N ASP A 61 -1.31 7.56 6.31
CA ASP A 61 -1.22 7.92 4.90
C ASP A 61 0.21 7.83 4.34
N ALA A 62 1.22 7.58 5.17
CA ALA A 62 2.58 7.38 4.72
C ALA A 62 2.76 5.97 4.16
N ILE A 63 3.47 5.86 3.03
CA ILE A 63 3.86 4.58 2.43
C ILE A 63 5.38 4.46 2.58
N LEU A 64 5.83 3.43 3.30
CA LEU A 64 7.23 3.18 3.57
C LEU A 64 7.68 1.98 2.72
N ILE A 65 8.74 2.14 1.92
CA ILE A 65 9.31 1.05 1.11
C ILE A 65 10.68 0.68 1.68
N ASP A 66 10.84 -0.59 2.06
CA ASP A 66 12.06 -1.08 2.69
C ASP A 66 13.27 -0.99 1.74
N GLY A 67 14.39 -0.50 2.27
CA GLY A 67 15.65 -0.34 1.55
C GLY A 67 15.63 0.65 0.38
N SER A 68 14.55 1.43 0.21
CA SER A 68 14.41 2.34 -0.93
C SER A 68 14.80 3.77 -0.60
N ARG A 69 15.53 4.41 -1.52
CA ARG A 69 15.71 5.88 -1.54
C ARG A 69 14.57 6.60 -2.27
N ILE A 70 13.54 5.86 -2.69
CA ILE A 70 12.34 6.44 -3.29
C ILE A 70 11.74 7.33 -2.19
N GLY A 71 11.65 8.62 -2.47
CA GLY A 71 11.31 9.68 -1.51
C GLY A 71 9.99 9.44 -0.79
N ARG A 72 9.61 10.37 0.11
CA ARG A 72 8.43 10.16 0.98
C ARG A 72 7.17 9.98 0.13
N LEU A 73 6.57 8.80 0.20
CA LEU A 73 5.33 8.47 -0.49
C LEU A 73 4.15 8.69 0.46
N ARG A 74 3.08 9.32 -0.03
CA ARG A 74 1.87 9.60 0.77
C ARG A 74 0.62 9.30 -0.03
N LEU A 75 -0.26 8.45 0.51
CA LEU A 75 -1.58 8.16 -0.05
C LEU A 75 -2.49 9.37 0.13
N LEU A 76 -3.05 9.84 -0.98
CA LEU A 76 -3.99 10.96 -1.00
C LEU A 76 -5.43 10.47 -0.85
N PRO A 77 -6.37 11.35 -0.43
CA PRO A 77 -7.78 10.98 -0.27
C PRO A 77 -8.48 10.53 -1.56
N ASP A 78 -7.99 10.98 -2.72
CA ASP A 78 -8.47 10.58 -4.05
C ASP A 78 -7.95 9.22 -4.51
N GLY A 79 -7.12 8.56 -3.69
CA GLY A 79 -6.52 7.27 -3.98
C GLY A 79 -5.23 7.35 -4.80
N ASN A 80 -4.73 8.54 -5.18
CA ASN A 80 -3.42 8.71 -5.80
C ASN A 80 -2.29 8.73 -4.76
N ILE A 81 -1.04 8.69 -5.21
CA ILE A 81 0.13 8.75 -4.32
C ILE A 81 0.96 9.99 -4.65
N SER A 82 1.16 10.86 -3.66
CA SER A 82 2.14 11.94 -3.73
C SER A 82 3.54 11.39 -3.48
N SER A 83 4.52 11.85 -4.25
CA SER A 83 5.94 11.54 -4.07
C SER A 83 6.80 12.78 -4.28
N ASP A 84 8.05 12.73 -3.85
CA ASP A 84 9.05 13.77 -4.16
C ASP A 84 9.32 13.91 -5.67
N MET A 85 8.90 12.93 -6.49
CA MET A 85 9.05 12.91 -7.95
C MET A 85 7.73 13.18 -8.70
N GLY A 86 6.75 13.78 -8.02
CA GLY A 86 5.45 14.12 -8.59
C GLY A 86 4.32 13.19 -8.16
N LEU A 87 3.21 13.25 -8.90
CA LEU A 87 2.00 12.49 -8.62
C LEU A 87 2.05 11.13 -9.31
N LEU A 88 1.86 10.05 -8.54
CA LEU A 88 1.61 8.72 -9.07
C LEU A 88 0.10 8.54 -9.18
N VAL A 89 -0.38 8.48 -10.41
CA VAL A 89 -1.80 8.39 -10.74
C VAL A 89 -2.20 6.92 -10.81
N LYS A 90 -3.23 6.54 -10.06
CA LYS A 90 -3.79 5.20 -10.11
C LYS A 90 -4.31 4.91 -11.52
N GLN A 91 -3.94 3.76 -12.08
CA GLN A 91 -4.41 3.29 -13.39
C GLN A 91 -5.67 2.44 -13.26
#